data_AF-A0A2D9KSW1-F1
#
_entry.id   AF-A0A2D9KSW1-F1
#
_cell.length_a   1.000
_cell.length_b   1.000
_cell.length_c   1.000
_cell.angle_alpha   90.00
_cell.angle_beta   90.00
_cell.angle_gamma   90.00
#
_symmetry.space_group_name_H-M   'P 1'
#
loop_
_entity.id
_entity.type
_entity.pdbx_description
1 polymer ?
#
loop_
_entity_poly.entity_id
_entity_poly.type
_entity_poly.pdbx_seq_one_letter_code
_entity_poly.pdbx_strand_id
1 'polypeptide(L)'
;MAIQFLPIIKAVAPYVAQVAAYAIPAFTAKPEAVKADPVVVKQIEELQKAATQNAQSIHVLAENMQQAISGFETAAEEAKKQVKTYRNLLFFSLGLSAISVLICLYLLLR
;
A
#
# COMPACT_ATOMS: atom_id res chain seq x y z
N MET A 1 2.00 5.07 12.34
CA MET A 1 2.03 6.09 11.27
C MET A 1 1.41 5.57 9.96
N ALA A 2 0.46 4.62 10.03
CA ALA A 2 -0.13 3.94 8.86
C ALA A 2 -1.41 4.63 8.30
N ILE A 3 -1.76 5.82 8.80
CA ILE A 3 -3.07 6.46 8.53
C ILE A 3 -2.97 7.56 7.46
N GLN A 4 -1.83 7.72 6.77
CA GLN A 4 -1.66 8.82 5.82
C GLN A 4 -2.23 8.57 4.42
N PHE A 5 -2.57 7.33 4.05
CA PHE A 5 -3.12 7.01 2.71
C PHE A 5 -4.64 7.01 2.64
N LEU A 6 -5.33 6.69 3.74
CA LEU A 6 -6.79 6.76 3.86
C LEU A 6 -7.40 8.10 3.42
N PRO A 7 -6.88 9.28 3.85
CA PRO A 7 -7.46 10.56 3.42
C PRO A 7 -7.27 10.82 1.92
N ILE A 8 -6.18 10.31 1.32
CA ILE A 8 -5.90 10.47 -0.12
C ILE A 8 -6.87 9.61 -0.93
N ILE A 9 -7.06 8.34 -0.57
CA ILE A 9 -8.02 7.45 -1.25
C ILE A 9 -9.44 8.03 -1.16
N LYS A 10 -9.82 8.56 0.01
CA LYS A 10 -11.14 9.16 0.23
C LYS A 10 -11.33 10.45 -0.58
N ALA A 11 -10.27 11.22 -0.78
CA ALA A 11 -10.30 12.43 -1.60
C ALA A 11 -10.40 12.11 -3.11
N VAL A 12 -9.79 11.01 -3.57
CA VAL A 12 -9.73 10.65 -5.00
C VAL A 12 -10.91 9.76 -5.44
N ALA A 13 -11.50 8.97 -4.54
CA ALA A 13 -12.66 8.12 -4.80
C ALA A 13 -13.83 8.79 -5.58
N PRO A 14 -14.29 10.01 -5.25
CA PRO A 14 -15.37 10.67 -6.00
C PRO A 14 -14.98 11.05 -7.43
N TYR A 15 -13.69 11.27 -7.71
CA TYR A 15 -13.22 11.58 -9.06
C TYR A 15 -13.13 10.33 -9.94
N VAL A 16 -12.79 9.18 -9.36
CA VAL A 16 -12.80 7.89 -10.08
C VAL A 16 -14.22 7.56 -10.58
N ALA A 17 -15.23 7.80 -9.75
CA ALA A 17 -16.64 7.62 -10.14
C ALA A 17 -17.05 8.57 -11.29
N GLN A 18 -16.60 9.82 -11.27
CA GLN A 18 -16.89 10.80 -12.33
C GLN A 18 -16.21 10.43 -13.66
N VAL A 19 -14.95 9.99 -13.59
CA VAL A 19 -14.22 9.52 -14.78
C VAL A 19 -14.88 8.28 -15.35
N ALA A 20 -15.28 7.32 -14.51
CA ALA A 20 -16.01 6.14 -14.95
C ALA A 20 -17.36 6.50 -15.59
N ALA A 21 -18.13 7.41 -14.97
CA ALA A 21 -19.42 7.85 -15.50
C ALA A 21 -19.32 8.55 -16.87
N TYR A 22 -18.21 9.25 -17.13
CA TYR A 22 -17.98 9.91 -18.42
C TYR A 22 -17.38 8.98 -19.47
N ALA A 23 -16.48 8.09 -19.07
CA ALA A 23 -15.77 7.19 -19.98
C ALA A 23 -16.63 6.00 -20.41
N ILE A 24 -17.42 5.41 -19.51
CA ILE A 24 -18.21 4.19 -19.82
C ILE A 24 -19.16 4.40 -21.01
N PRO A 25 -19.97 5.47 -21.09
CA PRO A 25 -20.89 5.69 -22.22
C PRO A 25 -20.16 5.87 -23.56
N ALA A 26 -18.97 6.48 -23.55
CA ALA A 26 -18.17 6.66 -24.76
C ALA A 26 -17.63 5.32 -25.32
N PHE A 27 -17.45 4.31 -24.46
CA PHE A 27 -17.03 2.96 -24.86
C PHE A 27 -18.19 1.99 -25.10
N THR A 28 -19.40 2.26 -24.56
CA THR A 28 -20.58 1.38 -24.68
C THR A 28 -21.67 1.89 -25.62
N ALA A 29 -21.59 3.15 -26.10
CA ALA A 29 -22.51 3.68 -27.08
C ALA A 29 -22.45 2.89 -28.39
N LYS A 30 -23.61 2.39 -28.83
CA LYS A 30 -23.76 1.69 -30.10
C LYS A 30 -23.56 2.70 -31.24
N PRO A 31 -22.63 2.50 -32.18
CA PRO A 31 -22.42 3.47 -33.26
C PRO A 31 -23.70 3.60 -34.08
N GLU A 32 -24.17 4.83 -34.28
CA GLU A 32 -25.23 5.11 -35.25
C GLU A 32 -24.82 4.55 -36.61
N ALA A 33 -25.78 4.03 -37.38
CA ALA A 33 -25.60 3.26 -38.59
C ALA A 33 -25.03 4.08 -39.78
N VAL A 34 -23.88 4.72 -39.59
CA VAL A 34 -22.93 4.98 -40.66
C VAL A 34 -22.30 3.63 -40.95
N LYS A 35 -22.18 3.25 -42.23
CA LYS A 35 -21.48 2.03 -42.66
C LYS A 35 -20.02 2.10 -42.19
N ALA A 36 -19.79 1.75 -40.93
CA ALA A 36 -18.46 1.67 -40.35
C ALA A 36 -17.75 0.56 -41.11
N ASP A 37 -16.58 0.90 -41.66
CA ASP A 37 -15.74 -0.08 -42.33
C ASP A 37 -15.54 -1.29 -41.39
N PRO A 38 -15.83 -2.53 -41.81
CA PRO A 38 -15.71 -3.71 -40.96
C PRO A 38 -14.32 -3.86 -40.33
N VAL A 39 -13.29 -3.25 -40.93
CA VAL A 39 -11.94 -3.18 -40.35
C VAL A 39 -11.90 -2.31 -39.09
N VAL A 40 -12.60 -1.18 -39.07
CA VAL A 40 -12.68 -0.26 -37.92
C VAL A 40 -13.45 -0.90 -36.77
N VAL A 41 -14.54 -1.62 -37.08
CA VAL A 41 -15.32 -2.35 -36.07
C VAL A 41 -14.47 -3.42 -35.39
N LYS A 42 -13.68 -4.19 -36.16
CA LYS A 42 -12.72 -5.16 -35.60
C LYS A 42 -11.65 -4.52 -34.72
N GLN A 43 -11.08 -3.39 -35.15
CA GLN A 43 -10.07 -2.68 -34.35
C GLN A 43 -10.64 -2.18 -33.02
N ILE A 44 -11.87 -1.68 -33.00
CA ILE A 44 -12.55 -1.27 -31.76
C ILE A 44 -12.74 -2.47 -30.84
N GLU A 45 -13.16 -3.61 -31.37
CA GLU A 45 -13.35 -4.84 -30.59
C GLU A 45 -12.01 -5.35 -29.99
N GLU A 46 -10.94 -5.32 -30.77
CA GLU A 46 -9.59 -5.66 -30.30
C GLU A 46 -9.10 -4.71 -29.20
N LEU A 47 -9.29 -3.40 -29.37
CA LEU A 47 -8.94 -2.40 -28.36
C LEU A 47 -9.78 -2.56 -27.09
N GLN A 48 -11.08 -2.85 -27.20
CA GLN A 48 -11.95 -3.09 -26.06
C GLN A 48 -11.53 -4.35 -25.29
N LYS A 49 -11.16 -5.42 -26.01
CA LYS A 49 -10.65 -6.65 -25.41
C LYS A 49 -9.33 -6.41 -24.68
N ALA A 50 -8.39 -5.71 -25.32
CA ALA A 50 -7.10 -5.35 -24.71
C ALA A 50 -7.29 -4.44 -23.48
N ALA A 51 -8.17 -3.44 -23.56
CA ALA A 51 -8.48 -2.55 -22.45
C ALA A 51 -9.08 -3.31 -21.26
N THR A 52 -10.02 -4.24 -21.53
CA THR A 52 -10.62 -5.10 -20.51
C THR A 52 -9.59 -6.00 -19.84
N GLN A 53 -8.71 -6.63 -20.63
CA GLN A 53 -7.63 -7.47 -20.12
C GLN A 53 -6.65 -6.66 -19.26
N ASN A 54 -6.27 -5.47 -19.71
CA ASN A 54 -5.38 -4.58 -18.96
C ASN A 54 -6.01 -4.12 -17.64
N ALA A 55 -7.31 -3.78 -17.64
CA ALA A 55 -8.02 -3.41 -16.44
C ALA A 55 -8.04 -4.56 -15.40
N GLN A 56 -8.25 -5.80 -15.86
CA GLN A 56 -8.16 -6.99 -15.01
C GLN A 56 -6.74 -7.17 -14.45
N SER A 57 -5.69 -7.02 -15.28
CA SER A 57 -4.31 -7.12 -14.83
C SER A 57 -3.93 -6.04 -13.81
N ILE A 58 -4.38 -4.79 -14.00
CA ILE A 58 -4.17 -3.70 -13.05
C ILE A 58 -4.88 -3.99 -11.73
N HIS A 59 -6.09 -4.55 -11.77
CA HIS A 59 -6.82 -4.94 -10.56
C HIS A 59 -6.05 -5.99 -9.75
N VAL A 60 -5.58 -7.05 -10.41
CA VAL A 60 -4.77 -8.10 -9.76
C VAL A 60 -3.46 -7.52 -9.21
N LEU A 61 -2.81 -6.61 -9.94
CA LEU A 61 -1.61 -5.92 -9.45
C LEU A 61 -1.91 -5.10 -8.19
N ALA A 62 -3.03 -4.38 -8.17
CA ALA A 62 -3.44 -3.59 -7.01
C ALA A 62 -3.74 -4.47 -5.79
N GLU A 63 -4.42 -5.61 -5.96
CA GLU A 63 -4.65 -6.58 -4.88
C GLU A 63 -3.33 -7.13 -4.32
N ASN A 64 -2.41 -7.54 -5.18
CA ASN A 64 -1.09 -8.03 -4.78
C ASN A 64 -0.28 -6.95 -4.04
N MET A 65 -0.34 -5.70 -4.51
CA MET A 65 0.31 -4.57 -3.83
C MET A 65 -0.31 -4.32 -2.46
N GLN A 66 -1.64 -4.36 -2.33
CA GLN A 66 -2.31 -4.18 -1.06
C GLN A 66 -1.88 -5.27 -0.06
N GLN A 67 -1.83 -6.52 -0.51
CA GLN A 67 -1.38 -7.65 0.31
C GLN A 67 0.09 -7.48 0.74
N ALA A 68 0.97 -7.10 -0.17
CA ALA A 68 2.38 -6.85 0.12
C ALA A 68 2.58 -5.71 1.12
N ILE A 69 1.89 -4.58 0.94
CA ILE A 69 1.94 -3.43 1.85
C ILE A 69 1.46 -3.84 3.25
N SER A 70 0.36 -4.59 3.34
CA SER A 70 -0.16 -5.09 4.63
C SER A 70 0.84 -6.02 5.32
N GLY A 71 1.53 -6.87 4.55
CA GLY A 71 2.62 -7.70 5.06
C GLY A 71 3.80 -6.87 5.58
N PHE A 72 4.21 -5.84 4.84
CA PHE A 72 5.29 -4.93 5.28
C PHE A 72 4.94 -4.13 6.52
N GLU A 73 3.70 -3.65 6.64
CA GLU A 73 3.23 -2.93 7.82
C GLU A 73 3.29 -3.82 9.06
N THR A 74 2.82 -5.06 8.95
CA THR A 74 2.85 -6.05 10.03
C THR A 74 4.28 -6.36 10.45
N ALA A 75 5.16 -6.67 9.49
CA ALA A 75 6.57 -6.96 9.77
C ALA A 75 7.30 -5.75 10.39
N ALA A 76 7.00 -4.53 9.92
CA ALA A 76 7.58 -3.30 10.47
C ALA A 76 7.10 -3.03 11.90
N GLU A 77 5.84 -3.32 12.22
CA GLU A 77 5.31 -3.20 13.58
C GLU A 77 5.97 -4.19 14.54
N GLU A 78 6.15 -5.44 14.10
CA GLU A 78 6.83 -6.47 14.87
C GLU A 78 8.31 -6.10 15.11
N ALA A 79 9.03 -5.66 14.08
CA ALA A 79 10.41 -5.20 14.19
C ALA A 79 10.54 -4.03 15.18
N LYS A 80 9.62 -3.05 15.13
CA LYS A 80 9.60 -1.93 16.09
C LYS A 80 9.39 -2.41 17.52
N LYS A 81 8.51 -3.39 17.73
CA LYS A 81 8.28 -3.99 19.05
C LYS A 81 9.55 -4.67 19.58
N GLN A 82 10.22 -5.47 18.75
CA GLN A 82 11.47 -6.14 19.11
C GLN A 82 12.56 -5.12 19.47
N VAL A 83 12.77 -4.09 18.64
CA VAL A 83 13.74 -3.00 18.92
C VAL A 83 13.42 -2.30 20.24
N LYS A 84 12.15 -2.01 20.52
CA LYS A 84 11.74 -1.40 21.80
C LYS A 84 12.07 -2.30 22.99
N THR A 85 11.80 -3.59 22.88
CA THR A 85 12.12 -4.58 23.92
C THR A 85 13.62 -4.65 24.16
N TYR A 86 14.43 -4.79 23.11
CA TYR A 86 15.89 -4.84 23.24
C TYR A 86 16.46 -3.54 23.82
N ARG A 87 15.95 -2.38 23.41
CA ARG A 87 16.35 -1.09 23.97
C ARG A 87 16.09 -1.02 25.46
N ASN A 88 14.92 -1.46 25.92
CA ASN A 88 14.60 -1.51 27.34
C ASN A 88 15.53 -2.46 28.10
N LEU A 89 15.78 -3.65 27.55
CA LEU A 89 16.69 -4.63 28.14
C LEU A 89 18.12 -4.08 28.30
N LEU A 90 18.59 -3.34 27.29
CA LEU A 90 19.88 -2.64 27.32
C LEU A 90 19.94 -1.62 28.46
N PHE A 91 18.91 -0.79 28.62
CA PHE A 91 18.86 0.17 29.73
C PHE A 91 18.86 -0.52 31.10
N PHE A 92 18.12 -1.62 31.26
CA PHE A 92 18.15 -2.40 32.50
C PHE A 92 19.53 -2.99 32.78
N SER A 93 20.17 -3.59 31.78
CA SER A 93 21.51 -4.16 31.92
C SER A 93 22.55 -3.10 32.26
N LEU A 94 22.52 -1.95 31.58
CA LEU A 94 23.43 -0.84 31.80
C LEU A 94 23.23 -0.22 33.19
N GLY A 95 21.98 -0.05 33.62
CA GLY A 95 21.65 0.42 34.96
C GLY A 95 22.14 -0.54 36.05
N LEU A 96 21.91 -1.84 35.88
CA LEU A 96 22.39 -2.86 36.82
C LEU A 96 23.92 -2.89 36.90
N SER A 97 24.60 -2.80 35.77
CA SER A 97 26.07 -2.72 35.70
C SER A 97 26.60 -1.48 36.42
N ALA A 98 26.00 -0.31 36.17
CA ALA A 98 26.40 0.94 36.84
C ALA A 98 26.23 0.85 38.36
N ILE A 99 25.11 0.30 38.85
CA ILE A 99 24.88 0.08 40.28
C ILE A 99 25.95 -0.84 40.88
N SER A 100 26.28 -1.94 40.20
CA SER A 100 27.32 -2.86 40.64
C SER A 100 28.69 -2.18 40.75
N VAL A 101 29.06 -1.36 39.75
CA VAL A 101 30.31 -0.59 39.78
C VAL A 101 30.33 0.42 40.93
N LEU A 102 29.24 1.14 41.16
CA LEU A 102 29.12 2.09 42.27
C LEU A 102 29.27 1.41 43.63
N ILE A 103 28.68 0.21 43.81
CA ILE A 103 28.82 -0.57 45.04
C ILE A 103 30.28 -1.00 45.24
N CYS A 104 30.94 -1.51 44.19
CA CYS A 104 32.35 -1.89 44.25
C CYS A 104 33.26 -0.71 44.63
N LEU A 105 33.01 0.48 44.04
CA LEU A 105 33.75 1.70 44.38
C LEU A 105 33.49 2.12 45.83
N TYR A 106 32.24 2.09 46.28
CA TYR A 106 31.89 2.44 47.66
C TYR A 106 32.59 1.53 48.68
N LEU A 107 32.66 0.23 48.40
CA LEU A 107 33.37 -0.74 49.25
C LEU A 107 34.89 -0.58 49.24
N LEU A 108 35.49 -0.03 48.17
CA LEU A 108 36.92 0.26 48.09
C LEU A 108 37.33 1.57 48.78
N LEU A 109 36.44 2.57 48.80
CA LEU A 109 36.70 3.88 49.41
C LEU A 109 36.36 3.95 50.91
N ARG A 110 35.70 2.92 51.45
CA ARG A 110 35.32 2.81 52.87
C ARG A 110 36.23 1.83 53.58
#